data_AF-A0A969PNG8-F1
#
_entry.id   AF-A0A969PNG8-F1
#
_cell.length_a   1.000
_cell.length_b   1.000
_cell.length_c   1.000
_cell.angle_alpha   90.00
_cell.angle_beta   90.00
_cell.angle_gamma   90.00
#
_symmetry.space_group_name_H-M   'P 1'
#
loop_
_entity.id
_entity.type
_entity.pdbx_description
1 polymer ?
#
loop_
_entity_poly.entity_id
_entity_poly.type
_entity_poly.pdbx_seq_one_letter_code
_entity_poly.pdbx_strand_id
1 'polypeptide(L)'
;MFAITRTKDGVIFHSLGSQLAISYLEAYGINPTLTPDEVGTQIGKVSLYPLLPNDGGYQNLDVWDFQFLVNFRSPTQSFKKVSFSQVLTGEIETNLFKNKIVMLGMTAVSIKDEFYTPFSHSLNNPPKLIHGVEVQANFASDLLGAVLDSRPTIKVIPDAVEYVFIFIWGLGTAVAVWKVRGIKNYLILFSIVFGIVIILVLTLYYGSFLAFLQGWWLPFVPSVLSMVGTSTLFSGLILWEKNQELERLQDRLVFEKKQLELVKVAEDAGHELRTPVQSIVYFLDLSFESLEEIRKELENNQQNSLRNSL
;
A
#
# COMPACT_ATOMS: atom_id res chain seq x y z
N MET A 1 25.78 -4.30 8.36
CA MET A 1 25.87 -3.15 9.28
C MET A 1 27.13 -3.32 10.07
N PHE A 2 27.93 -2.26 10.22
CA PHE A 2 29.21 -2.37 10.91
C PHE A 2 29.50 -1.12 11.72
N ALA A 3 30.29 -1.32 12.77
CA ALA A 3 30.46 -0.36 13.85
C ALA A 3 31.71 0.49 13.66
N ILE A 4 31.55 1.79 13.97
CA ILE A 4 32.56 2.63 14.60
C ILE A 4 32.14 2.67 16.07
N THR A 5 32.62 1.77 16.90
CA THR A 5 32.18 1.64 18.30
C THR A 5 32.59 2.87 19.12
N ARG A 6 31.73 3.35 20.03
CA ARG A 6 32.09 4.35 21.05
C ARG A 6 31.74 3.74 22.40
N THR A 7 32.72 3.21 23.13
CA THR A 7 32.44 2.60 24.44
C THR A 7 32.14 3.65 25.51
N LYS A 8 31.50 3.18 26.60
CA LYS A 8 31.09 3.93 27.80
C LYS A 8 32.20 4.78 28.47
N ASP A 9 33.47 4.54 28.13
CA ASP A 9 34.63 5.24 28.71
C ASP A 9 35.24 6.31 27.77
N GLY A 10 34.58 6.62 26.65
CA GLY A 10 35.03 7.63 25.68
C GLY A 10 36.08 7.14 24.69
N VAL A 11 36.39 5.83 24.67
CA VAL A 11 37.31 5.23 23.69
C VAL A 11 36.53 4.81 22.45
N ILE A 12 36.96 5.30 21.28
CA ILE A 12 36.37 4.95 19.99
C ILE A 12 37.11 3.71 19.46
N PHE A 13 36.41 2.58 19.30
CA PHE A 13 36.96 1.38 18.67
C PHE A 13 36.44 1.27 17.24
N HIS A 14 37.33 1.43 16.28
CA HIS A 14 36.96 1.21 14.88
C HIS A 14 37.02 -0.28 14.55
N SER A 15 36.05 -0.76 13.76
CA SER A 15 36.24 -2.02 13.04
C SER A 15 37.52 -1.96 12.19
N LEU A 16 38.20 -3.09 12.00
CA LEU A 16 39.47 -3.15 11.27
C LEU A 16 39.39 -2.44 9.91
N GLY A 17 38.31 -2.69 9.15
CA GLY A 17 38.08 -2.04 7.86
C GLY A 17 37.96 -0.52 7.98
N SER A 18 37.25 -0.03 8.99
CA SER A 18 37.09 1.41 9.24
C SER A 18 38.40 2.06 9.67
N GLN A 19 39.15 1.42 10.57
CA GLN A 19 40.45 1.93 11.03
C GLN A 19 41.44 2.05 9.87
N LEU A 20 41.51 1.02 9.01
CA LEU A 20 42.40 1.01 7.85
C LEU A 20 42.01 2.10 6.84
N ALA A 21 40.71 2.29 6.58
CA ALA A 21 40.25 3.34 5.69
C ALA A 21 40.50 4.74 6.26
N ILE A 22 40.26 4.97 7.56
CA ILE A 22 40.57 6.24 8.22
C ILE A 22 42.07 6.52 8.13
N SER A 23 42.92 5.58 8.53
CA SER A 23 44.38 5.74 8.45
C SER A 23 44.87 6.00 7.02
N TYR A 24 44.26 5.37 6.02
CA TYR A 24 44.54 5.65 4.62
C TYR A 24 44.16 7.09 4.24
N LEU A 25 42.98 7.57 4.65
CA LEU A 25 42.51 8.93 4.37
C LEU A 25 43.32 10.01 5.09
N GLU A 26 43.77 9.75 6.32
CA GLU A 26 44.65 10.63 7.09
C GLU A 26 45.97 10.88 6.36
N ALA A 27 46.51 9.87 5.67
CA ALA A 27 47.69 10.03 4.83
C ALA A 27 47.48 10.97 3.62
N TYR A 28 46.24 11.19 3.20
CA TYR A 28 45.84 12.21 2.21
C TYR A 28 45.41 13.55 2.84
N GLY A 29 45.58 13.71 4.15
CA GLY A 29 45.19 14.91 4.90
C GLY A 29 43.69 15.01 5.20
N ILE A 30 42.93 13.92 5.02
CA ILE A 30 41.49 13.88 5.29
C ILE A 30 41.28 13.23 6.66
N ASN A 31 41.07 14.06 7.68
CA ASN A 31 40.86 13.61 9.05
C ASN A 31 39.35 13.55 9.38
N PRO A 32 38.90 12.57 10.18
CA PRO A 32 37.55 12.54 10.70
C PRO A 32 37.32 13.71 11.69
N THR A 33 36.17 14.35 11.58
CA THR A 33 35.72 15.46 12.43
C THR A 33 34.29 15.20 12.89
N LEU A 34 33.82 15.88 13.92
CA LEU A 34 32.41 15.84 14.29
C LEU A 34 31.59 16.67 13.31
N THR A 35 30.39 16.20 13.01
CA THR A 35 29.39 16.98 12.28
C THR A 35 28.96 18.23 13.07
N PRO A 36 28.41 19.27 12.42
CA PRO A 36 28.00 20.50 13.10
C PRO A 36 26.96 20.32 14.21
N ASP A 37 26.14 19.28 14.13
CA ASP A 37 25.16 18.86 15.14
C ASP A 37 25.76 17.93 16.21
N GLU A 38 27.05 17.60 16.11
CA GLU A 38 27.82 16.74 17.02
C GLU A 38 27.31 15.30 17.16
N VAL A 39 26.31 14.90 16.36
CA VAL A 39 25.71 13.56 16.39
C VAL A 39 26.46 12.60 15.48
N GLY A 40 26.83 13.05 14.28
CA GLY A 40 27.51 12.27 13.25
C GLY A 40 29.03 12.50 13.18
N THR A 41 29.70 11.67 12.38
CA THR A 41 31.12 11.83 12.00
C THR A 41 31.20 12.34 10.57
N GLN A 42 31.91 13.44 10.36
CA GLN A 42 32.22 14.00 9.05
C GLN A 42 33.63 13.60 8.61
N ILE A 43 33.74 12.98 7.43
CA ILE A 43 35.00 12.57 6.83
C ILE A 43 35.09 13.21 5.44
N GLY A 44 35.92 14.24 5.32
CA GLY A 44 35.94 15.09 4.12
C GLY A 44 34.57 15.73 3.87
N LYS A 45 33.92 15.36 2.76
CA LYS A 45 32.59 15.87 2.37
C LYS A 45 31.44 14.97 2.79
N VAL A 46 31.72 13.80 3.35
CA VAL A 46 30.71 12.79 3.69
C VAL A 46 30.37 12.90 5.17
N SER A 47 29.09 13.04 5.47
CA SER A 47 28.55 12.95 6.83
C SER A 47 27.94 11.58 7.06
N LEU A 48 28.45 10.86 8.05
CA LEU A 48 27.94 9.58 8.52
C LEU A 48 27.16 9.81 9.81
N TYR A 49 25.91 9.37 9.84
CA TYR A 49 25.07 9.42 11.03
C TYR A 49 24.95 8.02 11.65
N PRO A 50 24.81 7.94 12.98
CA PRO A 50 24.55 6.68 13.64
C PRO A 50 23.16 6.17 13.24
N LEU A 51 23.07 4.86 13.08
CA LEU A 51 21.83 4.13 12.87
C LEU A 51 20.97 4.20 14.13
N LEU A 52 19.68 4.48 13.96
CA LEU A 52 18.69 4.44 15.03
C LEU A 52 17.95 3.10 15.09
N PRO A 53 17.32 2.75 16.24
CA PRO A 53 16.68 1.46 16.43
C PRO A 53 15.60 1.07 15.39
N ASN A 54 14.96 2.07 14.78
CA ASN A 54 13.84 1.90 13.84
C ASN A 54 14.17 2.37 12.41
N ASP A 55 15.45 2.58 12.11
CA ASP A 55 15.85 3.10 10.81
C ASP A 55 15.55 2.10 9.67
N GLY A 56 14.82 2.54 8.66
CA GLY A 56 14.55 1.76 7.46
C GLY A 56 13.75 0.48 7.75
N GLY A 57 14.36 -0.68 7.54
CA GLY A 57 13.70 -1.98 7.77
C GLY A 57 13.84 -2.53 9.19
N TYR A 58 14.58 -1.85 10.07
CA TYR A 58 14.86 -2.33 11.43
C TYR A 58 13.71 -1.95 12.39
N GLN A 59 13.47 -2.78 13.40
CA GLN A 59 12.53 -2.48 14.48
C GLN A 59 13.13 -2.92 15.81
N ASN A 60 13.21 -1.99 16.77
CA ASN A 60 13.82 -2.23 18.08
C ASN A 60 15.22 -2.86 17.96
N LEU A 61 15.99 -2.41 16.99
CA LEU A 61 17.37 -2.87 16.86
C LEU A 61 18.13 -2.46 18.11
N ASP A 62 18.88 -3.41 18.66
CA ASP A 62 19.72 -3.17 19.82
C ASP A 62 20.98 -2.39 19.40
N VAL A 63 20.82 -1.08 19.30
CA VAL A 63 21.90 -0.16 18.91
C VAL A 63 22.70 0.20 20.16
N TRP A 64 23.76 -0.56 20.43
CA TRP A 64 24.66 -0.26 21.54
C TRP A 64 25.68 0.84 21.23
N ASP A 65 25.91 1.18 19.96
CA ASP A 65 27.07 1.94 19.50
C ASP A 65 26.82 2.74 18.21
N PHE A 66 27.82 3.51 17.77
CA PHE A 66 27.79 4.22 16.49
C PHE A 66 27.99 3.24 15.33
N GLN A 67 26.88 2.78 14.77
CA GLN A 67 26.82 1.87 13.63
C GLN A 67 26.23 2.60 12.43
N PHE A 68 26.62 2.24 11.21
CA PHE A 68 26.02 2.79 10.00
C PHE A 68 25.72 1.68 8.98
N LEU A 69 24.83 1.99 8.04
CA LEU A 69 24.47 1.09 6.95
C LEU A 69 25.60 1.06 5.92
N VAL A 70 26.08 -0.15 5.63
CA VAL A 70 27.14 -0.36 4.64
C VAL A 70 26.53 -0.68 3.28
N ASN A 71 26.99 0.04 2.27
CA ASN A 71 26.71 -0.26 0.88
C ASN A 71 27.71 -1.33 0.38
N PHE A 72 27.36 -2.61 0.51
CA PHE A 72 28.22 -3.71 0.05
C PHE A 72 28.55 -3.59 -1.45
N ARG A 73 29.75 -4.02 -1.85
CA ARG A 73 30.06 -4.16 -3.28
C ARG A 73 29.46 -5.46 -3.82
N SER A 74 28.99 -5.38 -5.07
CA SER A 74 28.52 -6.56 -5.80
C SER A 74 29.63 -7.61 -5.91
N PRO A 75 29.32 -8.92 -5.89
CA PRO A 75 30.27 -9.98 -6.14
C PRO A 75 31.01 -9.84 -7.49
N THR A 76 30.40 -9.20 -8.49
CA THR A 76 31.06 -8.91 -9.78
C THR A 76 32.13 -7.82 -9.68
N GLN A 77 32.13 -7.04 -8.60
CA GLN A 77 33.10 -6.00 -8.27
C GLN A 77 33.97 -6.40 -7.05
N SER A 78 34.14 -7.72 -6.83
CA SER A 78 34.86 -8.25 -5.67
C SER A 78 36.34 -7.84 -5.61
N PHE A 79 36.92 -7.98 -4.42
CA PHE A 79 38.34 -7.75 -4.15
C PHE A 79 39.24 -8.78 -4.85
N LYS A 80 40.41 -8.34 -5.34
CA LYS A 80 41.45 -9.23 -5.87
C LYS A 80 42.03 -10.05 -4.71
N LYS A 81 41.93 -11.38 -4.80
CA LYS A 81 42.48 -12.32 -3.82
C LYS A 81 43.81 -12.88 -4.33
N VAL A 82 44.78 -12.99 -3.44
CA VAL A 82 46.11 -13.54 -3.70
C VAL A 82 46.43 -14.49 -2.55
N SER A 83 46.88 -15.70 -2.86
CA SER A 83 47.26 -16.62 -1.79
C SER A 83 48.56 -16.18 -1.13
N PHE A 84 48.71 -16.46 0.16
CA PHE A 84 49.97 -16.18 0.86
C PHE A 84 51.16 -16.90 0.21
N SER A 85 50.94 -18.11 -0.33
CA SER A 85 51.97 -18.86 -1.06
C SER A 85 52.46 -18.14 -2.31
N GLN A 86 51.58 -17.55 -3.11
CA GLN A 86 51.95 -16.78 -4.32
C GLN A 86 52.80 -15.55 -3.98
N VAL A 87 52.53 -14.91 -2.85
CA VAL A 87 53.33 -13.79 -2.36
C VAL A 87 54.74 -14.26 -1.98
N LEU A 88 54.86 -15.41 -1.32
CA LEU A 88 56.15 -15.99 -0.93
C LEU A 88 56.98 -16.48 -2.12
N THR A 89 56.34 -17.04 -3.15
CA THR A 89 57.03 -17.51 -4.37
C THR A 89 57.33 -16.41 -5.37
N GLY A 90 56.88 -15.17 -5.10
CA GLY A 90 57.07 -14.03 -5.99
C GLY A 90 56.20 -14.09 -7.26
N GLU A 91 55.16 -14.92 -7.29
CA GLU A 91 54.20 -15.05 -8.39
C GLU A 91 53.17 -13.90 -8.41
N ILE A 92 53.63 -12.68 -8.19
CA ILE A 92 52.79 -11.48 -8.14
C ILE A 92 53.42 -10.35 -8.94
N GLU A 93 52.57 -9.48 -9.51
CA GLU A 93 53.02 -8.26 -10.14
C GLU A 93 53.71 -7.35 -9.11
N THR A 94 54.86 -6.76 -9.46
CA THR A 94 55.68 -5.94 -8.54
C THR A 94 54.93 -4.74 -7.94
N ASN A 95 53.95 -4.20 -8.67
CA ASN A 95 53.16 -3.04 -8.25
C ASN A 95 51.80 -3.41 -7.65
N LEU A 96 51.55 -4.71 -7.40
CA LEU A 96 50.22 -5.19 -7.02
C LEU A 96 49.66 -4.50 -5.77
N PHE A 97 50.51 -4.27 -4.77
CA PHE A 97 50.15 -3.73 -3.45
C PHE A 97 50.36 -2.23 -3.31
N LYS A 98 51.02 -1.58 -4.29
CA LYS A 98 51.37 -0.16 -4.18
C LYS A 98 50.11 0.71 -4.07
N ASN A 99 50.10 1.62 -3.10
CA ASN A 99 49.01 2.58 -2.81
C ASN A 99 47.63 1.93 -2.54
N LYS A 100 47.61 0.69 -2.04
CA LYS A 100 46.38 -0.04 -1.74
C LYS A 100 46.37 -0.48 -0.28
N ILE A 101 45.17 -0.56 0.29
CA ILE A 101 44.95 -1.31 1.53
C ILE A 101 44.99 -2.80 1.19
N VAL A 102 45.89 -3.52 1.85
CA VAL A 102 46.01 -4.98 1.74
C VAL A 102 45.57 -5.59 3.07
N MET A 103 44.55 -6.44 3.01
CA MET A 103 44.06 -7.15 4.18
C MET A 103 44.50 -8.61 4.12
N LEU A 104 45.12 -9.08 5.19
CA LEU A 104 45.52 -10.46 5.37
C LEU A 104 44.44 -11.16 6.20
N GLY A 105 43.90 -12.26 5.67
CA GLY A 105 42.85 -13.00 6.35
C GLY A 105 42.80 -14.45 5.90
N MET A 106 42.17 -15.27 6.71
CA MET A 106 42.07 -16.70 6.46
C MET A 106 40.77 -16.97 5.70
N THR A 107 40.85 -17.82 4.66
CA THR A 107 39.69 -18.23 3.85
C THR A 107 39.49 -19.74 3.88
N ALA A 108 39.99 -20.40 4.94
CA ALA A 108 39.88 -21.84 5.09
C ALA A 108 38.50 -22.20 5.63
N VAL A 109 37.83 -23.14 4.96
CA VAL A 109 36.47 -23.62 5.30
C VAL A 109 36.38 -24.11 6.76
N SER A 110 37.48 -24.63 7.34
CA SER A 110 37.51 -25.13 8.71
C SER A 110 37.33 -24.06 9.80
N ILE A 111 37.60 -22.79 9.49
CA ILE A 111 37.57 -21.68 10.45
C ILE A 111 36.14 -21.19 10.68
N LYS A 112 35.26 -21.41 9.70
CA LYS A 112 33.86 -20.96 9.70
C LYS A 112 33.69 -19.45 9.91
N ASP A 113 34.66 -18.66 9.44
CA ASP A 113 34.61 -17.20 9.43
C ASP A 113 33.83 -16.70 8.19
N GLU A 114 32.57 -17.12 8.06
CA GLU A 114 31.73 -16.90 6.89
C GLU A 114 30.47 -16.13 7.25
N PHE A 115 30.13 -15.12 6.45
CA PHE A 115 29.01 -14.22 6.71
C PHE A 115 28.08 -14.11 5.50
N TYR A 116 26.79 -13.97 5.81
CA TYR A 116 25.77 -13.60 4.82
C TYR A 116 25.83 -12.10 4.52
N THR A 117 25.60 -11.76 3.26
CA THR A 117 25.47 -10.40 2.77
C THR A 117 24.21 -10.26 1.91
N PRO A 118 23.78 -9.03 1.57
CA PRO A 118 22.68 -8.82 0.63
C PRO A 118 22.88 -9.51 -0.73
N PHE A 119 24.12 -9.84 -1.10
CA PHE A 119 24.47 -10.54 -2.34
C PHE A 119 24.67 -12.06 -2.17
N SER A 120 24.48 -12.60 -0.97
CA SER A 120 24.69 -14.02 -0.73
C SER A 120 23.61 -14.88 -1.38
N HIS A 121 22.40 -14.38 -1.55
CA HIS A 121 21.30 -15.15 -2.15
C HIS A 121 21.25 -14.97 -3.67
N SER A 122 21.02 -16.07 -4.38
CA SER A 122 20.79 -16.12 -5.83
C SER A 122 19.66 -17.10 -6.11
N LEU A 123 18.78 -16.79 -7.07
CA LEU A 123 17.62 -17.65 -7.40
C LEU A 123 18.03 -19.04 -7.91
N ASN A 124 19.18 -19.13 -8.57
CA ASN A 124 19.60 -20.34 -9.28
C ASN A 124 20.83 -21.01 -8.67
N ASN A 125 21.42 -20.45 -7.61
CA ASN A 125 22.66 -20.94 -7.03
C ASN A 125 22.57 -21.02 -5.51
N PRO A 126 23.31 -21.94 -4.87
CA PRO A 126 23.40 -21.97 -3.41
C PRO A 126 23.94 -20.65 -2.87
N PRO A 127 23.58 -20.27 -1.63
CA PRO A 127 24.03 -19.03 -1.05
C PRO A 127 25.56 -18.93 -1.04
N LYS A 128 26.09 -17.81 -1.54
CA LYS A 128 27.52 -17.54 -1.54
C LYS A 128 27.88 -16.68 -0.33
N LEU A 129 28.58 -17.27 0.61
CA LEU A 129 29.10 -16.56 1.78
C LEU A 129 30.41 -15.86 1.44
N ILE A 130 30.73 -14.81 2.21
CA ILE A 130 32.03 -14.15 2.15
C ILE A 130 32.75 -14.30 3.48
N HIS A 131 34.09 -14.31 3.44
CA HIS A 131 34.88 -14.47 4.65
C HIS A 131 34.94 -13.17 5.47
N GLY A 132 35.19 -13.24 6.77
CA GLY A 132 35.26 -12.07 7.65
C GLY A 132 36.25 -10.99 7.18
N VAL A 133 37.37 -11.38 6.58
CA VAL A 133 38.29 -10.41 5.94
C VAL A 133 37.67 -9.65 4.76
N GLU A 134 36.83 -10.32 3.97
CA GLU A 134 36.10 -9.70 2.86
C GLU A 134 35.00 -8.76 3.37
N VAL A 135 34.42 -9.10 4.53
CA VAL A 135 33.47 -8.23 5.24
C VAL A 135 34.19 -6.94 5.64
N GLN A 136 35.35 -7.01 6.30
CA GLN A 136 36.16 -5.82 6.64
C GLN A 136 36.60 -5.03 5.40
N ALA A 137 36.97 -5.71 4.31
CA ALA A 137 37.32 -5.07 3.05
C ALA A 137 36.14 -4.27 2.46
N ASN A 138 34.90 -4.74 2.63
CA ASN A 138 33.71 -3.99 2.23
C ASN A 138 33.57 -2.68 3.01
N PHE A 139 33.88 -2.61 4.31
CA PHE A 139 33.72 -1.33 5.05
C PHE A 139 34.75 -0.33 4.64
N ALA A 140 36.01 -0.79 4.51
CA ALA A 140 37.07 0.05 4.03
C ALA A 140 36.73 0.60 2.64
N SER A 141 36.25 -0.27 1.76
CA SER A 141 35.87 0.11 0.40
C SER A 141 34.67 1.05 0.36
N ASP A 142 33.68 0.86 1.23
CA ASP A 142 32.52 1.72 1.30
C ASP A 142 32.88 3.13 1.77
N LEU A 143 33.66 3.23 2.86
CA LEU A 143 34.13 4.50 3.38
C LEU A 143 35.05 5.23 2.39
N LEU A 144 36.05 4.55 1.84
CA LEU A 144 36.94 5.14 0.84
C LEU A 144 36.18 5.55 -0.42
N GLY A 145 35.27 4.70 -0.91
CA GLY A 145 34.47 5.00 -2.09
C GLY A 145 33.54 6.20 -1.85
N ALA A 146 32.96 6.32 -0.66
CA ALA A 146 32.13 7.47 -0.31
C ALA A 146 32.95 8.77 -0.31
N VAL A 147 34.14 8.76 0.30
CA VAL A 147 34.97 9.96 0.48
C VAL A 147 35.73 10.35 -0.80
N LEU A 148 36.32 9.39 -1.51
CA LEU A 148 37.20 9.63 -2.65
C LEU A 148 36.43 9.62 -3.98
N ASP A 149 35.49 8.68 -4.16
CA ASP A 149 34.78 8.46 -5.41
C ASP A 149 33.36 9.04 -5.43
N SER A 150 32.95 9.74 -4.35
CA SER A 150 31.58 10.24 -4.15
C SER A 150 30.51 9.13 -4.29
N ARG A 151 30.85 7.89 -3.91
CA ARG A 151 29.91 6.77 -3.91
C ARG A 151 28.76 7.05 -2.94
N PRO A 152 27.49 6.82 -3.34
CA PRO A 152 26.36 6.97 -2.43
C PRO A 152 26.45 6.02 -1.23
N THR A 153 26.32 6.58 -0.03
CA THR A 153 26.09 5.82 1.20
C THR A 153 24.59 5.54 1.36
N ILE A 154 24.23 4.45 2.03
CA ILE A 154 22.83 4.15 2.32
C ILE A 154 22.35 5.12 3.41
N LYS A 155 21.25 5.82 3.13
CA LYS A 155 20.59 6.79 3.98
C LYS A 155 19.14 6.40 4.12
N VAL A 156 18.61 6.56 5.32
CA VAL A 156 17.19 6.41 5.62
C VAL A 156 16.57 7.79 5.86
N ILE A 157 15.25 7.86 5.72
CA ILE A 157 14.50 9.05 6.10
C ILE A 157 14.15 8.97 7.60
N PRO A 158 14.03 10.10 8.32
CA PRO A 158 13.62 10.09 9.72
C PRO A 158 12.21 9.49 9.90
N ASP A 159 11.96 8.82 11.03
CA ASP A 159 10.70 8.14 11.35
C ASP A 159 9.46 8.99 11.07
N ALA A 160 9.46 10.27 11.46
CA ALA A 160 8.34 11.17 11.22
C ALA A 160 8.05 11.37 9.71
N VAL A 161 9.10 11.48 8.91
CA VAL A 161 9.00 11.60 7.44
C VAL A 161 8.54 10.28 6.84
N GLU A 162 8.97 9.15 7.41
CA GLU A 162 8.52 7.82 7.00
C GLU A 162 7.00 7.66 7.17
N TYR A 163 6.47 7.98 8.35
CA TYR A 163 5.02 7.90 8.60
C TYR A 163 4.22 8.81 7.68
N VAL A 164 4.69 10.04 7.45
CA VAL A 164 4.06 10.98 6.51
C VAL A 164 4.09 10.42 5.09
N PHE A 165 5.21 9.84 4.67
CA PHE A 165 5.34 9.22 3.35
C PHE A 165 4.34 8.06 3.16
N ILE A 166 4.26 7.14 4.14
CA ILE A 166 3.31 6.02 4.13
C ILE A 166 1.86 6.55 4.09
N PHE A 167 1.56 7.59 4.87
CA PHE A 167 0.24 8.22 4.91
C PHE A 167 -0.14 8.84 3.57
N ILE A 168 0.78 9.52 2.89
CA ILE A 168 0.54 10.12 1.56
C ILE A 168 0.16 9.07 0.53
N TRP A 169 0.83 7.91 0.53
CA TRP A 169 0.49 6.81 -0.40
C TRP A 169 -0.86 6.17 -0.09
N GLY A 170 -1.19 5.98 1.19
CA GLY A 170 -2.52 5.55 1.63
C GLY A 170 -3.60 6.54 1.20
N LEU A 171 -3.44 7.82 1.53
CA LEU A 171 -4.38 8.89 1.18
C LEU A 171 -4.54 9.04 -0.34
N GLY A 172 -3.45 9.00 -1.10
CA GLY A 172 -3.48 9.03 -2.56
C GLY A 172 -4.29 7.87 -3.14
N THR A 173 -4.14 6.67 -2.56
CA THR A 173 -4.93 5.49 -2.95
C THR A 173 -6.41 5.66 -2.60
N ALA A 174 -6.74 6.15 -1.40
CA ALA A 174 -8.12 6.45 -1.00
C ALA A 174 -8.80 7.40 -1.98
N VAL A 175 -8.14 8.52 -2.31
CA VAL A 175 -8.65 9.53 -3.25
C VAL A 175 -8.85 8.93 -4.64
N ALA A 176 -7.90 8.12 -5.13
CA ALA A 176 -7.99 7.50 -6.44
C ALA A 176 -9.15 6.49 -6.52
N VAL A 177 -9.32 5.63 -5.51
CA VAL A 177 -10.42 4.66 -5.44
C VAL A 177 -11.77 5.35 -5.27
N TRP A 178 -11.85 6.42 -4.47
CA TRP A 178 -13.09 7.16 -4.26
C TRP A 178 -13.62 7.81 -5.55
N LYS A 179 -12.73 8.27 -6.44
CA LYS A 179 -13.12 8.86 -7.73
C LYS A 179 -13.87 7.89 -8.65
N VAL A 180 -13.68 6.59 -8.49
CA VAL A 180 -14.32 5.57 -9.33
C VAL A 180 -15.62 4.99 -8.72
N ARG A 181 -16.09 5.55 -7.60
CA ARG A 181 -17.30 5.07 -6.90
C ARG A 181 -18.56 5.01 -7.77
N GLY A 182 -18.69 5.90 -8.76
CA GLY A 182 -19.86 5.98 -9.64
C GLY A 182 -20.03 4.81 -10.62
N ILE A 183 -19.05 3.92 -10.73
CA ILE A 183 -19.09 2.78 -11.66
C ILE A 183 -20.04 1.69 -11.14
N LYS A 184 -21.18 1.49 -11.80
CA LYS A 184 -22.23 0.56 -11.34
C LYS A 184 -21.88 -0.91 -11.48
N ASN A 185 -21.06 -1.27 -12.48
CA ASN A 185 -20.69 -2.67 -12.72
C ASN A 185 -19.52 -3.08 -11.81
N TYR A 186 -19.75 -4.07 -10.94
CA TYR A 186 -18.78 -4.57 -9.96
C TYR A 186 -17.50 -5.12 -10.59
N LEU A 187 -17.58 -5.84 -11.72
CA LEU A 187 -16.41 -6.40 -12.39
C LEU A 187 -15.52 -5.31 -13.00
N ILE A 188 -16.15 -4.26 -13.53
CA ILE A 188 -15.45 -3.09 -14.09
C ILE A 188 -14.81 -2.28 -12.96
N LEU A 189 -15.54 -2.05 -11.85
CA LEU A 189 -15.00 -1.38 -10.67
C LEU A 189 -13.77 -2.11 -10.14
N PHE A 190 -13.86 -3.43 -9.95
CA PHE A 190 -12.75 -4.26 -9.47
C PHE A 190 -11.53 -4.14 -10.39
N SER A 191 -11.74 -4.31 -11.70
CA SER A 191 -10.65 -4.21 -12.69
C SER A 191 -9.97 -2.84 -12.67
N ILE A 192 -10.73 -1.75 -12.54
CA ILE A 192 -10.20 -0.39 -12.49
C ILE A 192 -9.44 -0.13 -11.19
N VAL A 193 -10.00 -0.51 -10.04
CA VAL A 193 -9.31 -0.37 -8.74
C VAL A 193 -8.01 -1.16 -8.74
N PHE A 194 -8.03 -2.40 -9.24
CA PHE A 194 -6.84 -3.22 -9.37
C PHE A 194 -5.79 -2.54 -10.27
N GLY A 195 -6.20 -2.03 -11.43
CA GLY A 195 -5.32 -1.28 -12.33
C GLY A 195 -4.71 -0.03 -11.68
N ILE A 196 -5.50 0.75 -10.94
CA ILE A 196 -5.02 1.93 -10.19
C ILE A 196 -3.97 1.52 -9.16
N VAL A 197 -4.25 0.49 -8.36
CA VAL A 197 -3.31 0.03 -7.32
C VAL A 197 -2.01 -0.46 -7.95
N ILE A 198 -2.07 -1.24 -9.04
CA ILE A 198 -0.87 -1.69 -9.76
C ILE A 198 -0.06 -0.51 -10.28
N ILE A 199 -0.68 0.50 -10.90
CA ILE A 199 0.02 1.69 -11.41
C ILE A 199 0.71 2.44 -10.26
N LEU A 200 0.03 2.62 -9.13
CA LEU A 200 0.61 3.30 -7.98
C LEU A 200 1.76 2.50 -7.37
N VAL A 201 1.63 1.18 -7.24
CA VAL A 201 2.69 0.28 -6.73
C VAL A 201 3.90 0.31 -7.65
N LEU A 202 3.70 0.26 -8.98
CA LEU A 202 4.79 0.38 -9.95
C LEU A 202 5.46 1.75 -9.86
N THR A 203 4.69 2.83 -9.72
CA THR A 203 5.23 4.19 -9.55
C THR A 203 6.12 4.26 -8.30
N LEU A 204 5.64 3.73 -7.18
CA LEU A 204 6.41 3.65 -5.94
C LEU A 204 7.65 2.75 -6.10
N TYR A 205 7.53 1.62 -6.81
CA TYR A 205 8.64 0.70 -7.07
C TYR A 205 9.76 1.38 -7.86
N TYR A 206 9.44 2.00 -9.00
CA TYR A 206 10.42 2.71 -9.82
C TYR A 206 11.01 3.92 -9.07
N GLY A 207 10.18 4.68 -8.36
CA GLY A 207 10.65 5.81 -7.55
C GLY A 207 11.61 5.37 -6.43
N SER A 208 11.25 4.30 -5.71
CA SER A 208 12.08 3.74 -4.64
C SER A 208 13.38 3.14 -5.19
N PHE A 209 13.33 2.50 -6.36
CA PHE A 209 14.52 1.96 -7.02
C PHE A 209 15.49 3.08 -7.43
N LEU A 210 15.01 4.15 -8.05
CA LEU A 210 15.83 5.29 -8.44
C LEU A 210 16.42 6.01 -7.21
N ALA A 211 15.61 6.19 -6.15
CA ALA A 211 16.08 6.74 -4.89
C ALA A 211 17.18 5.87 -4.27
N PHE A 212 17.01 4.55 -4.30
CA PHE A 212 17.99 3.59 -3.77
C PHE A 212 19.33 3.62 -4.53
N LEU A 213 19.31 3.81 -5.86
CA LEU A 213 20.54 4.02 -6.64
C LEU A 213 21.31 5.29 -6.22
N GLN A 214 20.61 6.28 -5.67
CA GLN A 214 21.20 7.50 -5.09
C GLN A 214 21.51 7.34 -3.58
N GLY A 215 21.34 6.15 -3.02
CA GLY A 215 21.60 5.84 -1.62
C GLY A 215 20.40 5.99 -0.69
N TRP A 216 19.22 6.39 -1.17
CA TRP A 216 18.04 6.57 -0.32
C TRP A 216 17.22 5.28 -0.19
N TRP A 217 17.12 4.76 1.02
CA TRP A 217 16.27 3.63 1.33
C TRP A 217 14.89 4.10 1.80
N LEU A 218 13.90 4.00 0.90
CA LEU A 218 12.51 4.40 1.17
C LEU A 218 11.65 3.25 1.73
N PRO A 219 10.58 3.55 2.50
CA PRO A 219 9.72 2.56 3.17
C PRO A 219 8.73 1.92 2.18
N PHE A 220 9.26 1.15 1.22
CA PHE A 220 8.47 0.55 0.13
C PHE A 220 7.37 -0.39 0.64
N VAL A 221 7.74 -1.37 1.46
CA VAL A 221 6.82 -2.42 1.94
C VAL A 221 5.65 -1.85 2.76
N PRO A 222 5.87 -1.03 3.81
CA PRO A 222 4.74 -0.48 4.57
C PRO A 222 3.87 0.46 3.73
N SER A 223 4.45 1.18 2.76
CA SER A 223 3.67 2.01 1.83
C SER A 223 2.75 1.14 0.94
N VAL A 224 3.25 0.05 0.37
CA VAL A 224 2.43 -0.90 -0.41
C VAL A 224 1.33 -1.51 0.46
N LEU A 225 1.63 -1.91 1.69
CA LEU A 225 0.62 -2.44 2.62
C LEU A 225 -0.46 -1.40 2.93
N SER A 226 -0.07 -0.14 3.15
CA SER A 226 -1.02 0.97 3.36
C SER A 226 -1.94 1.15 2.15
N MET A 227 -1.40 1.08 0.93
CA MET A 227 -2.19 1.20 -0.31
C MET A 227 -3.15 0.02 -0.51
N VAL A 228 -2.68 -1.21 -0.29
CA VAL A 228 -3.53 -2.41 -0.41
C VAL A 228 -4.63 -2.41 0.67
N GLY A 229 -4.28 -2.09 1.91
CA GLY A 229 -5.24 -1.95 3.00
C GLY A 229 -6.28 -0.88 2.72
N THR A 230 -5.84 0.30 2.30
CA THR A 230 -6.74 1.42 1.97
C THR A 230 -7.64 1.11 0.78
N SER A 231 -7.11 0.53 -0.29
CA SER A 231 -7.93 0.15 -1.46
C SER A 231 -8.98 -0.89 -1.11
N THR A 232 -8.65 -1.86 -0.25
CA THR A 232 -9.59 -2.87 0.23
C THR A 232 -10.70 -2.24 1.06
N LEU A 233 -10.34 -1.38 2.03
CA LEU A 233 -11.30 -0.68 2.89
C LEU A 233 -12.26 0.19 2.06
N PHE A 234 -11.74 1.03 1.17
CA PHE A 234 -12.55 1.93 0.36
C PHE A 234 -13.42 1.20 -0.66
N SER A 235 -12.91 0.11 -1.25
CA SER A 235 -13.73 -0.74 -2.12
C SER A 235 -14.88 -1.38 -1.33
N GLY A 236 -14.61 -1.88 -0.12
CA GLY A 236 -15.63 -2.41 0.78
C GLY A 236 -16.71 -1.37 1.12
N LEU A 237 -16.31 -0.14 1.41
CA LEU A 237 -17.26 0.96 1.67
C LEU A 237 -18.14 1.26 0.46
N ILE A 238 -17.56 1.33 -0.74
CA ILE A 238 -18.31 1.57 -1.99
C ILE A 238 -19.30 0.42 -2.27
N LEU A 239 -18.88 -0.83 -2.04
CA LEU A 239 -19.75 -2.00 -2.22
C LEU A 239 -20.90 -2.01 -1.21
N TRP A 240 -20.61 -1.64 0.04
CA TRP A 240 -21.62 -1.52 1.08
C TRP A 240 -22.66 -0.44 0.76
N GLU A 241 -22.22 0.75 0.33
CA GLU A 241 -23.12 1.83 -0.11
C GLU A 241 -24.02 1.38 -1.26
N LYS A 242 -23.46 0.68 -2.26
CA LYS A 242 -24.23 0.16 -3.41
C LYS A 242 -25.24 -0.91 -3.03
N ASN A 243 -24.88 -1.82 -2.13
CA ASN A 243 -25.82 -2.84 -1.67
C ASN A 243 -27.03 -2.19 -0.95
N GLN A 244 -26.81 -1.15 -0.15
CA GLN A 244 -27.91 -0.41 0.46
C GLN A 244 -28.80 0.30 -0.56
N GLU A 245 -28.21 0.89 -1.61
CA GLU A 245 -28.99 1.49 -2.68
C GLU A 245 -29.84 0.45 -3.43
N LEU A 246 -29.28 -0.73 -3.70
CA LEU A 246 -30.00 -1.82 -4.37
C LEU A 246 -31.17 -2.34 -3.55
N GLU A 247 -31.01 -2.53 -2.24
CA GLU A 247 -32.10 -2.92 -1.32
C GLU A 247 -33.22 -1.88 -1.34
N ARG A 248 -32.88 -0.58 -1.23
CA ARG A 248 -33.86 0.51 -1.29
C ARG A 248 -34.61 0.57 -2.63
N LEU A 249 -33.94 0.27 -3.74
CA LEU A 249 -34.57 0.23 -5.06
C LEU A 249 -35.52 -0.98 -5.17
N GLN A 250 -35.14 -2.14 -4.65
CA GLN A 250 -36.01 -3.31 -4.60
C GLN A 250 -37.26 -3.05 -3.76
N ASP A 251 -37.11 -2.46 -2.57
CA ASP A 251 -38.25 -2.12 -1.70
C ASP A 251 -39.22 -1.16 -2.40
N ARG A 252 -38.71 -0.15 -3.11
CA ARG A 252 -39.55 0.75 -3.93
C ARG A 252 -40.29 0.00 -5.03
N LEU A 253 -39.59 -0.87 -5.79
CA LEU A 253 -40.21 -1.65 -6.86
C LEU A 253 -41.26 -2.62 -6.33
N VAL A 254 -41.04 -3.23 -5.16
CA VAL A 254 -42.02 -4.10 -4.48
C VAL A 254 -43.22 -3.27 -4.03
N PHE A 255 -43.01 -2.09 -3.48
CA PHE A 255 -44.08 -1.18 -3.08
C PHE A 255 -44.92 -0.72 -4.28
N GLU A 256 -44.29 -0.27 -5.37
CA GLU A 256 -44.97 0.13 -6.60
C GLU A 256 -45.80 -1.01 -7.20
N LYS A 257 -45.27 -2.25 -7.22
CA LYS A 257 -46.01 -3.43 -7.68
C LYS A 257 -47.24 -3.70 -6.82
N LYS A 258 -47.12 -3.63 -5.48
CA LYS A 258 -48.26 -3.81 -4.56
C LYS A 258 -49.33 -2.74 -4.78
N GLN A 259 -48.95 -1.48 -4.99
CA GLN A 259 -49.90 -0.40 -5.28
C GLN A 259 -50.65 -0.66 -6.60
N LEU A 260 -49.94 -1.08 -7.65
CA LEU A 260 -50.57 -1.41 -8.93
C LEU A 260 -51.53 -2.59 -8.82
N GLU A 261 -51.18 -3.61 -8.02
CA GLU A 261 -52.05 -4.76 -7.76
C GLU A 261 -53.32 -4.34 -6.99
N LEU A 262 -53.19 -3.49 -5.98
CA LEU A 262 -54.35 -2.93 -5.26
C LEU A 262 -55.27 -2.11 -6.16
N VAL A 263 -54.71 -1.31 -7.08
CA VAL A 263 -55.51 -0.55 -8.05
C VAL A 263 -56.29 -1.49 -8.97
N LYS A 264 -55.66 -2.56 -9.47
CA LYS A 264 -56.36 -3.57 -10.29
C LYS A 264 -57.47 -4.28 -9.53
N VAL A 265 -57.23 -4.69 -8.28
CA VAL A 265 -58.26 -5.30 -7.43
C VAL A 265 -59.43 -4.34 -7.19
N ALA A 266 -59.15 -3.05 -6.97
CA ALA A 266 -60.19 -2.04 -6.81
C ALA A 266 -60.98 -1.80 -8.11
N GLU A 267 -60.31 -1.84 -9.26
CA GLU A 267 -60.94 -1.74 -10.59
C GLU A 267 -61.84 -2.94 -10.89
N ASP A 268 -61.35 -4.17 -10.65
CA ASP A 268 -62.11 -5.41 -10.80
C ASP A 268 -63.34 -5.43 -9.88
N ALA A 269 -63.17 -5.07 -8.60
CA ALA A 269 -64.27 -4.96 -7.65
C ALA A 269 -65.29 -3.89 -8.09
N GLY A 270 -64.84 -2.75 -8.61
CA GLY A 270 -65.71 -1.71 -9.16
C GLY A 270 -66.51 -2.20 -10.37
N HIS A 271 -65.88 -2.97 -11.26
CA HIS A 271 -66.54 -3.59 -12.40
C HIS A 271 -67.59 -4.63 -11.97
N GLU A 272 -67.26 -5.48 -10.99
CA GLU A 272 -68.21 -6.45 -10.43
C GLU A 272 -69.39 -5.77 -9.74
N LEU A 273 -69.19 -4.66 -9.03
CA LEU A 273 -70.24 -3.89 -8.36
C LEU A 273 -71.13 -3.10 -9.32
N ARG A 274 -70.66 -2.79 -10.53
CA ARG A 274 -71.47 -2.07 -11.54
C ARG A 274 -72.73 -2.84 -11.92
N THR A 275 -72.64 -4.16 -12.04
CA THR A 275 -73.74 -5.05 -12.44
C THR A 275 -74.89 -5.06 -11.42
N PRO A 276 -74.67 -5.33 -10.11
CA PRO A 276 -75.72 -5.24 -9.11
C PRO A 276 -76.23 -3.80 -8.89
N VAL A 277 -75.39 -2.78 -9.04
CA VAL A 277 -75.87 -1.38 -8.96
C VAL A 277 -76.84 -1.07 -10.12
N GLN A 278 -76.51 -1.49 -11.34
CA GLN A 278 -77.40 -1.33 -12.49
C GLN A 278 -78.70 -2.12 -12.33
N SER A 279 -78.67 -3.32 -11.75
CA SER A 279 -79.90 -4.07 -11.49
C SER A 279 -80.79 -3.40 -10.44
N ILE A 280 -80.22 -2.78 -9.40
CA ILE A 280 -80.97 -1.99 -8.42
C ILE A 280 -81.61 -0.77 -9.08
N VAL A 281 -80.85 -0.01 -9.89
CA VAL A 281 -81.40 1.15 -10.62
C VAL A 281 -82.55 0.74 -11.54
N TYR A 282 -82.39 -0.35 -12.28
CA TYR A 282 -83.44 -0.87 -13.15
C TYR A 282 -84.70 -1.29 -12.38
N PHE A 283 -84.53 -1.93 -11.21
CA PHE A 283 -85.65 -2.30 -10.35
C PHE A 283 -86.37 -1.07 -9.79
N LEU A 284 -85.64 -0.01 -9.45
CA LEU A 284 -86.22 1.26 -9.01
C LEU A 284 -87.04 1.92 -10.13
N ASP A 285 -86.52 1.98 -11.34
CA ASP A 285 -87.24 2.54 -12.50
C ASP A 285 -88.55 1.78 -12.76
N LEU A 286 -88.51 0.44 -12.78
CA LEU A 286 -89.71 -0.40 -12.90
C LEU A 286 -90.71 -0.17 -11.76
N SER A 287 -90.21 0.01 -10.53
CA SER A 287 -91.05 0.30 -9.37
C SER A 287 -91.71 1.67 -9.51
N PHE A 288 -91.00 2.68 -10.01
CA PHE A 288 -91.57 4.00 -10.27
C PHE A 288 -92.62 3.96 -11.39
N GLU A 289 -92.34 3.24 -12.47
CA GLU A 289 -93.26 3.08 -13.61
C GLU A 289 -94.56 2.38 -13.17
N SER A 290 -94.46 1.30 -12.41
CA SER A 290 -95.65 0.61 -11.86
C SER A 290 -96.44 1.47 -10.86
N LEU A 291 -95.76 2.26 -10.02
CA LEU A 291 -96.44 3.22 -9.14
C LEU A 291 -97.17 4.32 -9.92
N GLU A 292 -96.60 4.79 -11.01
CA GLU A 292 -97.22 5.80 -11.88
C GLU A 292 -98.43 5.22 -12.64
N GLU A 293 -98.35 3.96 -13.04
CA GLU A 293 -99.47 3.22 -13.64
C GLU A 293 -100.61 3.00 -12.64
N ILE A 294 -100.30 2.53 -11.42
CA ILE A 294 -101.28 2.41 -10.32
C ILE A 294 -101.91 3.76 -10.01
N ARG A 295 -101.12 4.83 -9.98
CA ARG A 295 -101.63 6.19 -9.74
C ARG A 295 -102.62 6.62 -10.82
N LYS A 296 -102.31 6.40 -12.10
CA LYS A 296 -103.22 6.69 -13.22
C LYS A 296 -104.50 5.86 -13.12
N GLU A 297 -104.40 4.60 -12.71
CA GLU A 297 -105.56 3.71 -12.56
C GLU A 297 -106.46 4.16 -11.39
N LEU A 298 -105.88 4.63 -10.29
CA LEU A 298 -106.61 5.22 -9.17
C LEU A 298 -107.31 6.53 -9.55
N GLU A 299 -106.63 7.41 -10.28
CA GLU A 299 -107.22 8.67 -10.80
C GLU A 299 -108.40 8.38 -11.76
N ASN A 300 -108.27 7.37 -12.62
CA ASN A 300 -109.36 6.91 -13.50
C ASN A 300 -110.53 6.29 -12.73
N ASN A 301 -110.27 5.47 -11.70
CA ASN A 301 -111.31 4.87 -10.87
C ASN A 301 -112.03 5.92 -10.00
N GLN A 302 -111.32 6.95 -9.54
CA GLN A 302 -111.95 8.10 -8.87
C GLN A 302 -112.84 8.89 -9.84
N GLN A 303 -112.39 9.15 -11.07
CA GLN A 303 -113.24 9.79 -12.08
C GLN A 303 -114.48 8.96 -12.45
N ASN A 304 -114.34 7.64 -12.57
CA ASN A 304 -115.47 6.75 -12.87
C ASN A 304 -116.45 6.59 -11.71
N SER A 305 -115.99 6.61 -10.46
CA SER A 305 -116.89 6.59 -9.28
C SER A 305 -117.67 7.90 -9.11
N LEU A 306 -117.05 9.05 -9.40
CA LEU A 306 -117.74 10.35 -9.48
C LEU A 306 -118.81 10.36 -10.59
N ARG A 307 -118.54 9.70 -11.73
CA ARG A 307 -119.44 9.64 -12.89
C ARG A 307 -120.65 8.71 -12.71
N ASN A 308 -120.55 7.71 -11.83
CA ASN A 308 -121.64 6.77 -11.50
C ASN A 308 -122.49 7.20 -10.29
N SER A 309 -122.23 8.38 -9.73
CA SER A 309 -122.95 8.94 -8.56
C SER A 309 -123.90 10.10 -8.90
N LEU A 310 -124.18 10.32 -10.19
CA LEU A 310 -125.17 11.24 -10.76
C LEU A 310 -126.26 10.45 -11.48
#